data_AF-A0A946Y8Q1-F1
#
_entry.id   AF-A0A946Y8Q1-F1
#
_cell.length_a   1.000
_cell.length_b   1.000
_cell.length_c   1.000
_cell.angle_alpha   90.00
_cell.angle_beta   90.00
_cell.angle_gamma   90.00
#
_symmetry.space_group_name_H-M   'P 1'
#
loop_
_entity.id
_entity.type
_entity.pdbx_description
1 polymer ?
#
loop_
_entity_poly.entity_id
_entity_poly.type
_entity_poly.pdbx_seq_one_letter_code
_entity_poly.pdbx_strand_id
1 'polypeptide(L)'
;MSRSLKRISLALVLLLSSEAWAIGLGDINLDSALNEPLRAEIELLSATPEELGSLSVTLASAETFARYGLDRPFYLQEIEFNVVSDADAAVVQVRSRNAITEPFLTFLVEATWSSGRLLREYTVLLDPPTYSPPAMQQAPAVQAPRRPTPADSARIER
;
A
#
# COMPACT_ATOMS: atom_id res chain seq x y z
N MET A 1 -40.53 -41.15 23.47
CA MET A 1 -40.70 -40.02 22.51
C MET A 1 -39.70 -38.86 22.63
N SER A 2 -38.80 -38.75 23.64
CA SER A 2 -37.96 -37.54 23.77
C SER A 2 -36.65 -37.53 22.96
N ARG A 3 -36.17 -38.69 22.46
CA ARG A 3 -34.93 -38.76 21.68
C ARG A 3 -35.08 -38.24 20.24
N SER A 4 -36.25 -38.40 19.63
CA SER A 4 -36.56 -37.87 18.29
C SER A 4 -36.74 -36.35 18.31
N LEU A 5 -37.39 -35.77 19.34
CA LEU A 5 -37.48 -34.32 19.50
C LEU A 5 -36.09 -33.66 19.60
N LYS A 6 -35.19 -34.21 20.43
CA LYS A 6 -33.82 -33.69 20.56
C LYS A 6 -33.04 -33.70 19.23
N ARG A 7 -33.26 -34.71 18.40
CA ARG A 7 -32.63 -34.83 17.06
C ARG A 7 -33.19 -33.78 16.09
N ILE A 8 -34.49 -33.51 16.13
CA ILE A 8 -35.14 -32.49 15.31
C ILE A 8 -34.69 -31.09 15.74
N SER A 9 -34.60 -30.82 17.04
CA SER A 9 -34.09 -29.55 17.56
C SER A 9 -32.63 -29.30 17.18
N LEU A 10 -31.77 -30.33 17.22
CA LEU A 10 -30.37 -30.22 16.82
C LEU A 10 -30.22 -29.97 15.30
N ALA A 11 -31.06 -30.60 14.48
CA ALA A 11 -31.07 -30.39 13.03
C ALA A 11 -31.50 -28.95 12.64
N LEU A 12 -32.44 -28.35 13.39
CA LEU A 12 -32.90 -26.99 13.15
C LEU A 12 -31.81 -25.93 13.47
N VAL A 13 -30.99 -26.17 14.50
CA VAL A 13 -29.86 -25.28 14.85
C VAL A 13 -28.77 -25.30 13.78
N LEU A 14 -28.47 -26.48 13.21
CA LEU A 14 -27.47 -26.60 12.14
C LEU A 14 -27.90 -25.88 10.84
N LEU A 15 -29.20 -25.82 10.56
CA LEU A 15 -29.77 -25.11 9.42
C LEU A 15 -29.76 -23.57 9.57
N LEU A 16 -29.51 -23.05 10.77
CA LEU A 16 -29.43 -21.62 11.08
C LEU A 16 -27.99 -21.10 11.10
N SER A 17 -27.01 -21.89 10.63
CA SER A 17 -25.63 -21.43 10.49
C SER A 17 -25.58 -20.30 9.48
N SER A 18 -25.56 -19.06 9.98
CA SER A 18 -25.32 -17.89 9.15
C SER A 18 -23.89 -17.95 8.65
N GLU A 19 -23.71 -17.92 7.33
CA GLU A 19 -22.41 -17.68 6.72
C GLU A 19 -21.85 -16.38 7.30
N ALA A 20 -20.80 -16.47 8.11
CA ALA A 20 -20.11 -15.32 8.67
C ALA A 20 -19.06 -14.88 7.65
N TRP A 21 -19.43 -13.93 6.80
CA TRP A 21 -18.49 -13.25 5.94
C TRP A 21 -17.75 -12.25 6.82
N ALA A 22 -16.45 -12.44 6.98
CA ALA A 22 -15.59 -11.53 7.71
C ALA A 22 -14.61 -10.94 6.69
N ILE A 23 -14.37 -9.63 6.80
CA ILE A 23 -13.30 -8.99 6.04
C ILE A 23 -11.99 -9.68 6.38
N GLY A 24 -11.31 -10.18 5.35
CA GLY A 24 -9.95 -10.68 5.44
C GLY A 24 -8.96 -9.61 5.02
N LEU A 25 -7.81 -9.58 5.69
CA LEU A 25 -6.62 -8.90 5.21
C LEU A 25 -5.76 -9.93 4.46
N GLY A 26 -5.55 -9.71 3.17
CA GLY A 26 -4.81 -10.57 2.27
C GLY A 26 -3.31 -10.30 2.29
N ASP A 27 -2.65 -10.56 1.17
CA ASP A 27 -1.21 -10.36 1.02
C ASP A 27 -0.88 -8.88 0.84
N ILE A 28 0.37 -8.53 1.18
CA ILE A 28 0.91 -7.18 0.98
C ILE A 28 1.79 -7.17 -0.27
N ASN A 29 1.51 -6.25 -1.19
CA ASN A 29 2.33 -5.98 -2.36
C ASN A 29 3.13 -4.69 -2.15
N LEU A 30 4.43 -4.71 -2.41
CA LEU A 30 5.34 -3.60 -2.18
C LEU A 30 5.75 -2.93 -3.51
N ASP A 31 5.62 -1.59 -3.56
CA ASP A 31 5.88 -0.75 -4.74
C ASP A 31 6.90 0.38 -4.44
N SER A 32 7.72 0.22 -3.40
CA SER A 32 8.77 1.17 -3.01
C SER A 32 10.06 0.47 -2.64
N ALA A 33 11.20 1.11 -2.91
CA ALA A 33 12.52 0.62 -2.52
C ALA A 33 12.99 1.21 -1.18
N LEU A 34 14.12 0.71 -0.69
CA LEU A 34 14.82 1.27 0.47
C LEU A 34 15.25 2.72 0.21
N ASN A 35 15.12 3.58 1.24
CA ASN A 35 15.36 5.03 1.21
C ASN A 35 14.33 5.83 0.39
N GLU A 36 13.15 5.26 0.14
CA GLU A 36 12.00 5.94 -0.47
C GLU A 36 10.81 5.96 0.51
N PRO A 37 9.84 6.86 0.34
CA PRO A 37 8.57 6.74 1.04
C PRO A 37 7.90 5.40 0.74
N LEU A 38 7.45 4.71 1.78
CA LEU A 38 6.77 3.43 1.69
C LEU A 38 5.53 3.57 0.81
N ARG A 39 5.37 2.64 -0.13
CA ARG A 39 4.14 2.43 -0.89
C ARG A 39 3.90 0.94 -1.00
N ALA A 40 2.83 0.48 -0.36
CA ALA A 40 2.40 -0.89 -0.44
C ALA A 40 0.87 -0.96 -0.46
N GLU A 41 0.34 -2.09 -0.90
CA GLU A 41 -1.09 -2.36 -0.94
C GLU A 41 -1.38 -3.69 -0.26
N ILE A 42 -2.39 -3.71 0.61
CA ILE A 42 -2.89 -4.93 1.24
C ILE A 42 -4.23 -5.26 0.61
N GLU A 43 -4.39 -6.47 0.08
CA GLU A 43 -5.65 -6.92 -0.50
C GLU A 43 -6.74 -7.05 0.58
N LEU A 44 -7.97 -6.60 0.30
CA LEU A 44 -9.13 -6.86 1.16
C LEU A 44 -9.94 -8.03 0.59
N LEU A 45 -10.06 -9.09 1.37
CA LEU A 45 -10.74 -10.32 1.00
C LEU A 45 -12.17 -10.33 1.53
N SER A 46 -13.11 -10.80 0.72
CA SER A 46 -14.52 -11.03 1.11
C SER A 46 -15.22 -9.81 1.71
N ALA A 47 -14.82 -8.59 1.31
CA ALA A 47 -15.37 -7.35 1.84
C ALA A 47 -16.65 -6.95 1.11
N THR A 48 -17.75 -6.80 1.85
CA THR A 48 -19.00 -6.27 1.29
C THR A 48 -19.00 -4.73 1.29
N PRO A 49 -19.77 -4.06 0.39
CA PRO A 49 -19.84 -2.60 0.37
C PRO A 49 -20.31 -1.98 1.69
N GLU A 50 -21.18 -2.65 2.43
CA GLU A 50 -21.66 -2.20 3.75
C GLU A 50 -20.54 -2.23 4.79
N GLU A 51 -19.77 -3.31 4.85
CA GLU A 51 -18.67 -3.42 5.80
C GLU A 51 -17.54 -2.45 5.45
N LEU A 52 -17.22 -2.26 4.16
CA LEU A 52 -16.25 -1.28 3.69
C LEU A 52 -16.61 0.14 4.16
N GLY A 53 -17.90 0.49 4.21
CA GLY A 53 -18.37 1.78 4.72
C GLY A 53 -18.10 2.01 6.21
N SER A 54 -17.90 0.95 6.98
CA SER A 54 -17.56 0.99 8.42
C SER A 54 -16.11 0.58 8.72
N LEU A 55 -15.36 0.18 7.70
CA LEU A 55 -14.02 -0.37 7.85
C LEU A 55 -13.04 0.75 8.23
N SER A 56 -12.37 0.54 9.37
CA SER A 56 -11.22 1.35 9.78
C SER A 56 -10.00 0.43 9.87
N VAL A 57 -8.93 0.82 9.17
CA VAL A 57 -7.65 0.10 9.20
C VAL A 57 -6.60 1.04 9.77
N THR A 58 -5.89 0.58 10.79
CA THR A 58 -4.91 1.39 11.53
C THR A 58 -3.72 0.54 11.98
N LEU A 59 -2.64 1.20 12.36
CA LEU A 59 -1.56 0.56 13.09
C LEU A 59 -2.07 0.18 14.50
N ALA A 60 -1.86 -1.07 14.90
CA ALA A 60 -2.28 -1.54 16.21
C ALA A 60 -1.67 -0.70 17.36
N SER A 61 -2.38 -0.64 18.48
CA SER A 61 -1.96 0.13 19.65
C SER A 61 -0.65 -0.40 20.27
N ALA A 62 0.07 0.46 20.99
CA ALA A 62 1.29 0.06 21.71
C ALA A 62 1.06 -1.10 22.67
N GLU A 63 -0.09 -1.13 23.35
CA GLU A 63 -0.48 -2.24 24.23
C GLU A 63 -0.64 -3.55 23.43
N THR A 64 -1.25 -3.50 22.25
CA THR A 64 -1.39 -4.68 21.39
C THR A 64 -0.04 -5.16 20.88
N PHE A 65 0.86 -4.28 20.45
CA PHE A 65 2.24 -4.66 20.10
C PHE A 65 2.95 -5.38 21.26
N ALA A 66 2.88 -4.82 22.47
CA ALA A 66 3.48 -5.43 23.66
C ALA A 66 2.90 -6.80 23.99
N ARG A 67 1.57 -6.98 23.85
CA ARG A 67 0.91 -8.29 24.05
C ARG A 67 1.37 -9.36 23.06
N TYR A 68 1.71 -8.95 21.84
CA TYR A 68 2.22 -9.85 20.81
C TYR A 68 3.74 -10.01 20.86
N GLY A 69 4.42 -9.37 21.82
CA GLY A 69 5.88 -9.43 21.96
C GLY A 69 6.62 -8.73 20.82
N LEU A 70 5.98 -7.75 20.18
CA LEU A 70 6.55 -6.99 19.08
C LEU A 70 7.00 -5.60 19.55
N ASP A 71 8.12 -5.14 19.04
CA ASP A 71 8.55 -3.75 19.19
C ASP A 71 7.68 -2.83 18.33
N ARG A 72 7.42 -1.61 18.83
CA ARG A 72 6.71 -0.56 18.08
C ARG A 72 7.62 0.65 17.87
N PRO A 73 8.55 0.61 16.90
CA PRO A 73 9.40 1.74 16.58
C PRO A 73 8.61 3.00 16.24
N PHE A 74 9.20 4.16 16.52
CA PHE A 74 8.52 5.45 16.34
C PHE A 74 8.15 5.71 14.87
N TYR A 75 9.00 5.30 13.93
CA TYR A 75 8.79 5.50 12.48
C TYR A 75 7.51 4.83 11.95
N LEU A 76 7.01 3.77 12.61
CA LEU A 76 5.76 3.12 12.20
C LEU A 76 4.54 4.04 12.36
N GLN A 77 4.61 5.04 13.26
CA GLN A 77 3.51 5.99 13.45
C GLN A 77 3.36 6.97 12.28
N GLU A 78 4.36 7.04 11.40
CA GLU A 78 4.35 7.87 10.19
C GLU A 78 3.72 7.13 9.00
N ILE A 79 3.31 5.87 9.20
CA ILE A 79 2.61 5.05 8.22
C ILE A 79 1.11 5.31 8.32
N GLU A 80 0.53 5.66 7.18
CA GLU A 80 -0.88 5.90 6.97
C GLU A 80 -1.51 4.74 6.21
N PHE A 81 -2.74 4.43 6.59
CA PHE A 81 -3.55 3.37 6.00
C PHE A 81 -4.79 4.01 5.39
N ASN A 82 -5.00 3.80 4.09
CA ASN A 82 -6.16 4.33 3.39
C ASN A 82 -6.88 3.21 2.65
N VAL A 83 -8.17 3.03 2.93
CA VAL A 83 -8.99 2.05 2.24
C VAL A 83 -9.44 2.62 0.91
N VAL A 84 -9.13 1.93 -0.18
CA VAL A 84 -9.55 2.30 -1.53
C VAL A 84 -10.27 1.10 -2.13
N SER A 85 -11.47 1.33 -2.67
CA SER A 85 -12.25 0.33 -3.36
C SER A 85 -12.60 0.83 -4.76
N ASP A 86 -12.37 0.00 -5.77
CA ASP A 86 -12.90 0.20 -7.12
C ASP A 86 -14.05 -0.79 -7.39
N ALA A 87 -14.43 -0.97 -8.66
CA ALA A 87 -15.54 -1.85 -9.03
C ALA A 87 -15.20 -3.35 -8.93
N ASP A 88 -13.92 -3.71 -9.00
CA ASP A 88 -13.42 -5.09 -9.12
C ASP A 88 -12.64 -5.54 -7.86
N ALA A 89 -12.02 -4.61 -7.12
CA ALA A 89 -11.16 -4.89 -5.98
C ALA A 89 -11.22 -3.81 -4.88
N ALA A 90 -10.93 -4.23 -3.65
CA ALA A 90 -10.71 -3.35 -2.51
C ALA A 90 -9.33 -3.61 -1.90
N VAL A 91 -8.61 -2.54 -1.59
CA VAL A 91 -7.24 -2.59 -1.06
C VAL A 91 -7.06 -1.58 0.08
N VAL A 92 -6.14 -1.86 0.97
CA VAL A 92 -5.61 -0.88 1.92
C VAL A 92 -4.28 -0.38 1.37
N GLN A 93 -4.22 0.88 0.96
CA GLN A 93 -2.97 1.55 0.64
C GLN A 93 -2.22 1.87 1.93
N VAL A 94 -0.97 1.42 2.01
CA VAL A 94 -0.05 1.64 3.12
C VAL A 94 1.04 2.57 2.64
N ARG A 95 1.11 3.78 3.23
CA ARG A 95 2.03 4.82 2.76
C ARG A 95 2.75 5.48 3.92
N SER A 96 4.03 5.82 3.76
CA SER A 96 4.72 6.68 4.73
C SER A 96 4.92 8.09 4.18
N ARG A 97 5.01 9.07 5.08
CA ARG A 97 5.37 10.45 4.72
C ARG A 97 6.86 10.62 4.47
N ASN A 98 7.68 9.95 5.29
CA ASN A 98 9.14 10.00 5.23
C ASN A 98 9.71 8.74 4.58
N ALA A 99 10.95 8.86 4.10
CA ALA A 99 11.67 7.71 3.56
C ALA A 99 11.94 6.66 4.64
N ILE A 100 11.76 5.38 4.29
CA ILE A 100 12.09 4.26 5.16
C ILE A 100 13.52 3.80 4.86
N THR A 101 14.36 3.74 5.89
CA THR A 101 15.78 3.39 5.78
C THR A 101 16.09 1.98 6.29
N GLU A 102 15.07 1.34 6.84
CA GLU A 102 15.10 0.04 7.47
C GLU A 102 14.92 -1.05 6.38
N PRO A 103 15.85 -2.02 6.28
CA PRO A 103 15.80 -3.04 5.21
C PRO A 103 14.64 -4.02 5.34
N PHE A 104 14.08 -4.13 6.54
CA PHE A 104 12.84 -4.84 6.80
C PHE A 104 12.04 -4.08 7.84
N LEU A 105 10.72 -4.09 7.70
CA LEU A 105 9.80 -3.53 8.68
C LEU A 105 8.75 -4.57 9.03
N THR A 106 8.45 -4.66 10.33
CA THR A 106 7.37 -5.49 10.85
C THR A 106 6.36 -4.58 11.53
N PHE A 107 5.10 -4.71 11.15
CA PHE A 107 4.02 -3.93 11.75
C PHE A 107 2.74 -4.77 11.88
N LEU A 108 2.01 -4.49 12.94
CA LEU A 108 0.74 -5.13 13.25
C LEU A 108 -0.41 -4.23 12.81
N VAL A 109 -1.14 -4.67 11.80
CA VAL A 109 -2.31 -3.97 11.26
C VAL A 109 -3.56 -4.42 11.99
N GLU A 110 -4.36 -3.45 12.39
CA GLU A 110 -5.65 -3.64 13.02
C GLU A 110 -6.76 -3.14 12.09
N ALA A 111 -7.65 -4.04 11.68
CA ALA A 111 -8.85 -3.72 10.92
C ALA A 111 -10.09 -3.92 11.81
N THR A 112 -10.98 -2.94 11.85
CA THR A 112 -12.21 -2.97 12.64
C THR A 112 -13.39 -2.52 11.77
N TRP A 113 -14.51 -3.22 11.87
CA TRP A 113 -15.75 -2.90 11.17
C TRP A 113 -16.95 -3.24 12.07
N SER A 114 -18.16 -2.95 11.61
CA SER A 114 -19.40 -3.16 12.38
C SER A 114 -19.55 -4.57 12.96
N SER A 115 -19.13 -5.58 12.21
CA SER A 115 -19.32 -6.99 12.56
C SER A 115 -18.11 -7.64 13.23
N GLY A 116 -16.96 -6.95 13.36
CA GLY A 116 -15.76 -7.59 13.89
C GLY A 116 -14.48 -6.77 13.90
N ARG A 117 -13.40 -7.47 14.24
CA ARG A 117 -12.02 -6.96 14.32
C ARG A 117 -11.06 -8.05 13.88
N LEU A 118 -10.04 -7.67 13.13
CA LEU A 118 -8.95 -8.52 12.66
C LEU A 118 -7.60 -7.87 12.96
N LEU A 119 -6.65 -8.67 13.42
CA LEU A 119 -5.27 -8.28 13.62
C LEU A 119 -4.40 -9.14 12.70
N ARG A 120 -3.49 -8.50 11.96
CA ARG A 120 -2.55 -9.21 11.09
C ARG A 120 -1.17 -8.57 11.12
N GLU A 121 -0.16 -9.40 11.35
CA GLU A 121 1.24 -8.99 11.28
C GLU A 121 1.71 -9.04 9.83
N TYR A 122 2.39 -7.99 9.40
CA TYR A 122 3.08 -7.92 8.12
C TYR A 122 4.56 -7.70 8.35
N THR A 123 5.38 -8.43 7.60
CA THR A 123 6.81 -8.19 7.48
C THR A 123 7.12 -7.91 6.01
N VAL A 124 7.71 -6.75 5.74
CA VAL A 124 8.06 -6.28 4.41
C VAL A 124 9.58 -6.15 4.33
N LEU A 125 10.16 -6.58 3.22
CA LEU A 125 11.58 -6.42 2.93
C LEU A 125 11.74 -5.36 1.83
N LEU A 126 12.58 -4.37 2.09
CA LEU A 126 12.84 -3.26 1.17
C LEU A 126 14.18 -3.52 0.48
N ASP A 127 14.11 -3.70 -0.84
CA ASP A 127 15.31 -3.87 -1.66
C ASP A 127 16.04 -2.52 -1.85
N PRO A 128 17.38 -2.52 -1.92
CA PRO A 128 18.13 -1.32 -2.25
C PRO A 128 17.78 -0.82 -3.66
N PRO A 129 17.84 0.50 -3.91
CA PRO A 129 17.48 1.06 -5.20
C PRO A 129 18.42 0.53 -6.29
N THR A 130 17.85 -0.08 -7.32
CA THR A 130 18.60 -0.44 -8.52
C THR A 130 18.87 0.84 -9.32
N TYR A 131 20.13 1.28 -9.33
CA TYR A 131 20.55 2.45 -10.10
C TYR A 131 20.25 2.23 -11.60
N SER A 132 19.19 2.87 -12.10
CA SER A 132 18.92 2.96 -13.54
C SER A 132 19.42 4.33 -14.00
N PRO A 133 20.56 4.42 -14.73
CA PRO A 133 21.04 5.71 -15.19
C PRO A 133 19.96 6.36 -16.07
N PRO A 134 19.69 7.67 -15.89
CA PRO A 134 18.73 8.36 -16.74
C PRO A 134 19.14 8.18 -18.20
N ALA A 135 18.18 7.81 -19.05
CA ALA A 135 18.40 7.78 -20.48
C ALA A 135 18.95 9.15 -20.88
N MET A 136 20.21 9.21 -21.34
CA MET A 136 20.80 10.43 -21.85
C MET A 136 19.86 10.97 -22.94
N GLN A 137 19.09 12.02 -22.64
CA GLN A 137 18.51 12.84 -23.68
C GLN A 137 19.68 13.33 -24.53
N GLN A 138 19.78 12.81 -25.75
CA GLN A 138 20.69 13.37 -26.74
C GLN A 138 20.30 14.83 -26.92
N ALA A 139 21.14 15.74 -26.41
CA ALA A 139 20.96 17.16 -26.61
C ALA A 139 20.95 17.44 -28.13
N PRO A 140 20.10 18.36 -28.62
CA PRO A 140 20.11 18.75 -30.03
C PRO A 140 21.50 19.25 -30.43
N ALA A 141 22.02 18.78 -31.56
CA ALA A 141 23.30 19.24 -32.09
C ALA A 141 23.28 20.77 -32.28
N VAL A 142 24.18 21.47 -31.59
CA VAL A 142 24.36 22.92 -31.70
C VAL A 142 24.85 23.23 -33.12
N GLN A 143 24.02 23.90 -33.94
CA GLN A 143 24.45 24.40 -35.25
C GLN A 143 25.41 25.58 -35.06
N ALA A 144 26.61 25.47 -35.62
CA ALA A 144 27.61 26.52 -35.56
C ALA A 144 27.14 27.82 -36.26
N PRO A 145 27.38 29.00 -35.69
CA PRO A 145 26.96 30.27 -36.27
C PRO A 145 27.72 30.54 -37.58
N ARG A 146 26.97 30.81 -38.66
CA ARG A 146 27.54 31.21 -39.95
C ARG A 146 28.00 32.66 -39.87
N ARG A 147 29.30 32.87 -40.11
CA ARG A 147 29.92 34.20 -40.16
C ARG A 147 29.46 34.94 -41.43
N PRO A 148 28.94 36.18 -41.36
CA PRO A 148 28.62 36.94 -42.57
C PRO A 148 29.90 37.39 -43.27
N THR A 149 29.90 37.23 -44.59
CA THR A 149 30.98 37.68 -45.49
C THR A 149 31.09 39.21 -45.47
N PRO A 150 32.29 39.79 -45.29
CA PRO A 150 32.46 41.24 -45.37
C PRO A 150 32.17 41.74 -46.78
N ALA A 151 31.31 42.76 -46.90
CA ALA A 151 31.09 43.49 -48.14
C ALA A 151 32.32 44.37 -48.42
N ASP A 152 32.97 44.13 -49.54
CA ASP A 152 34.07 44.93 -50.07
C ASP A 152 33.50 46.25 -50.62
N SER A 153 33.76 47.36 -49.93
CA SER A 153 33.44 48.71 -50.39
C SER A 153 34.67 49.61 -50.27
N ALA A 154 35.64 49.37 -51.15
CA ALA A 154 36.71 50.33 -51.43
C ALA A 154 36.99 50.43 -52.94
N ARG A 155 36.11 51.12 -53.67
CA ARG A 155 36.46 51.70 -54.97
C ARG A 155 36.53 53.21 -54.82
N ILE A 156 37.72 53.69 -54.52
CA ILE A 156 38.07 55.12 -54.51
C ILE A 156 38.20 55.56 -55.98
N GLU A 157 37.39 56.53 -56.40
CA GLU A 157 37.52 57.22 -57.67
C GLU A 157 38.83 58.02 -57.75
N ARG A 158 39.46 58.02 -58.93
CA ARG A 158 40.42 59.03 -59.35
C ARG A 158 40.41 59.18 -60.86
#